data_AF-A0AAX3ZZF8-F1
#
_entry.id   AF-A0AAX3ZZF8-F1
#
_cell.length_a   1.000
_cell.length_b   1.000
_cell.length_c   1.000
_cell.angle_alpha   90.00
_cell.angle_beta   90.00
_cell.angle_gamma   90.00
#
_symmetry.space_group_name_H-M   'P 1'
#
loop_
_entity.id
_entity.type
_entity.pdbx_description
1 polymer ?
#
loop_
_entity_poly.entity_id
_entity_poly.type
_entity_poly.pdbx_seq_one_letter_code
_entity_poly.pdbx_strand_id
1 'polypeptide(L)'
;MTEPVHRIRIGTFSISEADLAKAEKQMEFARNRDESLTKVRRDRVERLMDRVERSAIDKALTGYSKFSIDDVAAIHLRPGFIELPVPRPRRDPDVRYDRAKDLATRPPLTRLVNRAGNTLQVYLTMLFIAQLETPMGAYPSNTRPNSYADGWAALAGLKSSTPRLSNRRFGRTVGRLVEQDLVEAHVTGVKGQYDRFKIRKEDGSGEPYLVPTGGRLVSVPVEFFLRGWHLVLTPNEIATYLVILNHKTRVGPRTDGVAVPELVRDTVYGLSAEAYLSAHELAEFGLIDIREPDTEDTTGTKDTEGGSPAGDAGDHKRLPHRFIFPPKGGPDFSRPAADVVLERLTSNSLPPRI
;
A
#
# COMPACT_ATOMS: atom_id res chain seq x y z
N MET A 1 -38.53 -10.21 64.90
CA MET A 1 -37.15 -9.89 65.33
C MET A 1 -36.23 -10.34 64.20
N THR A 2 -35.71 -9.35 63.50
CA THR A 2 -34.82 -9.42 62.33
C THR A 2 -33.37 -9.54 62.81
N GLU A 3 -32.69 -10.62 62.44
CA GLU A 3 -31.23 -10.72 62.57
C GLU A 3 -30.54 -10.03 61.36
N PRO A 4 -29.52 -9.18 61.59
CA PRO A 4 -28.77 -8.58 60.50
C PRO A 4 -27.61 -9.48 60.08
N VAL A 5 -27.61 -9.88 58.80
CA VAL A 5 -26.43 -10.46 58.14
C VAL A 5 -25.41 -9.34 57.95
N HIS A 6 -24.33 -9.35 58.74
CA HIS A 6 -23.18 -8.49 58.51
C HIS A 6 -22.48 -8.85 57.20
N ARG A 7 -22.73 -8.04 56.15
CA ARG A 7 -21.84 -7.98 54.98
C ARG A 7 -20.63 -7.12 55.32
N ILE A 8 -19.49 -7.77 55.55
CA ILE A 8 -18.19 -7.13 55.45
C ILE A 8 -17.88 -6.99 53.95
N ARG A 9 -17.93 -5.76 53.44
CA ARG A 9 -17.54 -5.40 52.07
C ARG A 9 -16.07 -4.99 52.12
N ILE A 10 -15.17 -5.90 51.77
CA ILE A 10 -13.79 -5.55 51.39
C ILE A 10 -13.71 -5.72 49.88
N GLY A 11 -13.48 -4.61 49.19
CA GLY A 11 -13.50 -4.50 47.73
C GLY A 11 -12.60 -5.52 47.07
N THR A 12 -13.23 -6.46 46.38
CA THR A 12 -12.58 -7.40 45.47
C THR A 12 -13.26 -7.19 44.12
N PHE A 13 -12.50 -6.71 43.14
CA PHE A 13 -12.91 -6.68 41.75
C PHE A 13 -13.23 -8.12 41.33
N SER A 14 -14.52 -8.49 41.23
CA SER A 14 -14.91 -9.75 40.63
C SER A 14 -14.87 -9.58 39.12
N ILE A 15 -13.74 -9.93 38.50
CA ILE A 15 -13.67 -10.09 37.04
C ILE A 15 -14.61 -11.25 36.71
N SER A 16 -15.60 -11.03 35.84
CA SER A 16 -16.52 -12.10 35.49
C SER A 16 -15.79 -13.18 34.68
N GLU A 17 -16.26 -14.42 34.76
CA GLU A 17 -15.72 -15.54 33.96
C GLU A 17 -15.82 -15.23 32.44
N ALA A 18 -16.82 -14.45 32.04
CA ALA A 18 -16.97 -13.96 30.67
C ALA A 18 -15.90 -12.92 30.27
N ASP A 19 -15.49 -12.05 31.19
CA ASP A 19 -14.42 -11.07 30.95
C ASP A 19 -13.05 -11.75 30.87
N LEU A 20 -12.80 -12.76 31.71
CA LEU A 20 -11.59 -13.59 31.64
C LEU A 20 -11.53 -14.36 30.31
N ALA A 21 -12.62 -15.02 29.90
CA ALA A 21 -12.69 -15.73 28.62
C ALA A 21 -12.53 -14.79 27.41
N LYS A 22 -13.04 -13.54 27.49
CA LYS A 22 -12.84 -12.52 26.46
C LYS A 22 -11.37 -12.07 26.42
N ALA A 23 -10.75 -11.85 27.57
CA ALA A 23 -9.34 -11.48 27.68
C ALA A 23 -8.42 -12.59 27.14
N GLU A 24 -8.69 -13.85 27.48
CA GLU A 24 -7.94 -15.01 26.96
C GLU A 24 -8.05 -15.11 25.44
N LYS A 25 -9.26 -14.99 24.87
CA LYS A 25 -9.45 -14.96 23.42
C LYS A 25 -8.71 -13.80 22.76
N GLN A 26 -8.70 -12.63 23.40
CA GLN A 26 -7.99 -11.46 22.88
C GLN A 26 -6.47 -11.65 22.93
N MET A 27 -5.94 -12.25 24.00
CA MET A 27 -4.52 -12.60 24.12
C MET A 27 -4.11 -13.66 23.09
N GLU A 28 -4.94 -14.69 22.89
CA GLU A 28 -4.69 -15.72 21.88
C GLU A 28 -4.71 -15.14 20.47
N PHE A 29 -5.68 -14.26 20.17
CA PHE A 29 -5.73 -13.55 18.90
C PHE A 29 -4.49 -12.67 18.69
N ALA A 30 -4.06 -11.93 19.71
CA ALA A 30 -2.85 -11.10 19.66
C ALA A 30 -1.60 -11.95 19.42
N ARG A 31 -1.45 -13.08 20.12
CA ARG A 31 -0.34 -14.01 19.92
C ARG A 31 -0.31 -14.58 18.50
N ASN A 32 -1.45 -15.09 18.01
CA ASN A 32 -1.55 -15.67 16.67
C ASN A 32 -1.26 -14.62 15.58
N ARG A 33 -1.69 -13.37 15.80
CA ARG A 33 -1.36 -12.24 14.94
C ARG A 33 0.14 -11.99 14.93
N ASP A 34 0.77 -11.86 16.10
CA ASP A 34 2.20 -11.53 16.21
C ASP A 34 3.09 -12.66 15.65
N GLU A 35 2.69 -13.93 15.83
CA GLU A 35 3.32 -15.08 15.18
C GLU A 35 3.22 -15.01 13.65
N SER A 36 2.03 -14.67 13.13
CA SER A 36 1.82 -14.49 11.69
C SER A 36 2.69 -13.36 11.13
N LEU A 37 2.76 -12.22 11.82
CA LEU A 37 3.59 -11.09 11.42
C LEU A 37 5.09 -11.42 11.47
N THR A 38 5.53 -12.13 12.51
CA THR A 38 6.90 -12.62 12.63
C THR A 38 7.24 -13.54 11.47
N LYS A 39 6.32 -14.45 11.10
CA LYS A 39 6.48 -15.33 9.95
C LYS A 39 6.57 -14.53 8.65
N VAL A 40 5.66 -13.59 8.41
CA VAL A 40 5.68 -12.74 7.20
C VAL A 40 7.00 -11.96 7.09
N ARG A 41 7.50 -11.44 8.21
CA ARG A 41 8.79 -10.74 8.29
C ARG A 41 9.95 -11.66 7.95
N ARG A 42 10.00 -12.87 8.52
CA ARG A 42 11.01 -13.89 8.21
C ARG A 42 10.97 -14.31 6.74
N ASP A 43 9.79 -14.63 6.21
CA ASP A 43 9.59 -15.00 4.80
C ASP A 43 10.05 -13.87 3.85
N ARG A 44 9.95 -12.61 4.30
CA ARG A 44 10.45 -11.45 3.54
C ARG A 44 11.97 -11.34 3.59
N VAL A 45 12.59 -11.53 4.74
CA VAL A 45 14.07 -11.57 4.88
C VAL A 45 14.64 -12.69 4.00
N GLU A 46 14.12 -13.91 4.10
CA GLU A 46 14.56 -15.05 3.31
C GLU A 46 14.46 -14.78 1.81
N ARG A 47 13.35 -14.18 1.36
CA ARG A 47 13.16 -13.79 -0.04
C ARG A 47 14.15 -12.72 -0.50
N LEU A 48 14.49 -11.73 0.32
CA LEU A 48 15.46 -10.69 -0.06
C LEU A 48 16.91 -11.19 -0.02
N MET A 49 17.18 -12.21 0.79
CA MET A 49 18.45 -12.94 0.80
C MET A 49 18.56 -13.98 -0.34
N ASP A 50 17.44 -14.40 -0.94
CA ASP A 50 17.44 -15.29 -2.11
C ASP A 50 18.22 -14.67 -3.26
N ARG A 51 19.26 -15.38 -3.72
CA ARG A 51 20.18 -14.89 -4.75
C ARG A 51 19.47 -14.59 -6.07
N VAL A 52 18.42 -15.35 -6.40
CA VAL A 52 17.68 -15.19 -7.66
C VAL A 52 16.80 -13.94 -7.60
N GLU A 53 16.07 -13.74 -6.50
CA GLU A 53 15.30 -12.51 -6.26
C GLU A 53 16.23 -11.28 -6.27
N ARG A 54 17.33 -11.34 -5.51
CA ARG A 54 18.27 -10.22 -5.42
C ARG A 54 18.87 -9.87 -6.77
N SER A 55 19.33 -10.88 -7.52
CA SER A 55 19.85 -10.69 -8.87
C SER A 55 18.81 -10.11 -9.83
N ALA A 56 17.52 -10.44 -9.67
CA ALA A 56 16.46 -9.87 -10.50
C ALA A 56 16.25 -8.38 -10.22
N ILE A 57 16.28 -7.98 -8.94
CA ILE A 57 16.21 -6.57 -8.53
C ILE A 57 17.43 -5.81 -9.07
N ASP A 58 18.64 -6.32 -8.85
CA ASP A 58 19.88 -5.64 -9.28
C ASP A 58 19.94 -5.46 -10.81
N LYS A 59 19.46 -6.45 -11.57
CA LYS A 59 19.32 -6.35 -13.04
C LYS A 59 18.32 -5.28 -13.44
N ALA A 60 17.19 -5.15 -12.74
CA ALA A 60 16.23 -4.08 -12.99
C ALA A 60 16.87 -2.71 -12.78
N LEU A 61 17.61 -2.53 -11.67
CA LEU A 61 18.28 -1.27 -11.35
C LEU A 61 19.40 -0.92 -12.35
N THR A 62 20.16 -1.91 -12.79
CA THR A 62 21.15 -1.74 -13.88
C THR A 62 20.47 -1.41 -15.20
N GLY A 63 19.26 -1.94 -15.45
CA GLY A 63 18.44 -1.55 -16.59
C GLY A 63 18.02 -0.08 -16.51
N TYR A 64 17.71 0.41 -15.31
CA TYR A 64 17.27 1.79 -15.11
C TYR A 64 18.38 2.81 -15.30
N SER A 65 19.65 2.46 -15.04
CA SER A 65 20.79 3.38 -15.24
C SER A 65 21.04 3.73 -16.71
N LYS A 66 20.33 3.10 -17.65
CA LYS A 66 20.41 3.40 -19.09
C LYS A 66 19.54 4.58 -19.51
N PHE A 67 18.60 5.01 -18.66
CA PHE A 67 17.72 6.13 -18.97
C PHE A 67 18.38 7.46 -18.56
N SER A 68 18.19 8.50 -19.36
CA SER A 68 18.50 9.87 -18.95
C SER A 68 17.43 10.34 -17.97
N ILE A 69 17.87 10.90 -16.84
CA ILE A 69 17.03 11.34 -15.73
C ILE A 69 17.31 12.79 -15.33
N ASP A 70 18.16 13.49 -16.08
CA ASP A 70 18.77 14.76 -15.66
C ASP A 70 17.73 15.86 -15.35
N ASP A 71 16.53 15.75 -15.94
CA ASP A 71 15.42 16.69 -15.76
C ASP A 71 14.16 16.04 -15.13
N VAL A 72 14.26 14.82 -14.60
CA VAL A 72 13.10 14.08 -14.05
C VAL A 72 13.19 13.99 -12.53
N ALA A 73 12.56 14.93 -11.82
CA ALA A 73 12.52 14.89 -10.35
C ALA A 73 11.53 13.86 -9.79
N ALA A 74 10.46 13.54 -10.53
CA ALA A 74 9.40 12.67 -10.05
C ALA A 74 8.66 11.97 -11.19
N ILE A 75 8.05 10.84 -10.85
CA ILE A 75 7.07 10.15 -11.66
C ILE A 75 5.69 10.52 -11.16
N HIS A 76 4.82 10.92 -12.08
CA HIS A 76 3.52 11.46 -11.74
C HIS A 76 2.42 10.42 -11.96
N LEU A 77 1.59 10.20 -10.94
CA LEU A 77 0.40 9.37 -11.03
C LEU A 77 -0.85 10.23 -11.01
N ARG A 78 -1.88 9.85 -11.78
CA ARG A 78 -3.18 10.53 -11.68
C ARG A 78 -3.94 10.06 -10.44
N PRO A 79 -4.66 10.96 -9.73
CA PRO A 79 -5.47 10.59 -8.57
C PRO A 79 -6.49 9.48 -8.86
N GLY A 80 -7.04 9.40 -10.07
CA GLY A 80 -8.00 8.35 -10.44
C GLY A 80 -7.46 6.92 -10.36
N PHE A 81 -6.13 6.74 -10.35
CA PHE A 81 -5.52 5.45 -10.04
C PHE A 81 -5.67 5.07 -8.56
N ILE A 82 -5.60 6.07 -7.68
CA ILE A 82 -5.43 5.93 -6.23
C ILE A 82 -6.76 6.09 -5.50
N GLU A 83 -7.61 7.02 -5.93
CA GLU A 83 -8.91 7.34 -5.34
C GLU A 83 -10.05 7.27 -6.34
N LEU A 84 -11.24 6.99 -5.81
CA LEU A 84 -12.47 7.13 -6.55
C LEU A 84 -12.87 8.61 -6.65
N PRO A 85 -13.34 9.08 -7.83
CA PRO A 85 -13.91 10.42 -7.94
C PRO A 85 -15.20 10.56 -7.12
N VAL A 86 -15.95 9.47 -6.97
CA VAL A 86 -17.17 9.41 -6.15
C VAL A 86 -16.95 8.35 -5.06
N PRO A 87 -17.06 8.70 -3.77
CA PRO A 87 -16.92 7.72 -2.70
C PRO A 87 -17.93 6.58 -2.83
N ARG A 88 -17.49 5.34 -2.64
CA ARG A 88 -18.38 4.18 -2.60
C ARG A 88 -19.22 4.17 -1.31
N PRO A 89 -20.41 3.54 -1.32
CA PRO A 89 -21.20 3.36 -0.10
C PRO A 89 -20.38 2.69 0.99
N ARG A 90 -20.63 3.07 2.25
CA ARG A 90 -20.05 2.37 3.40
C ARG A 90 -20.48 0.91 3.36
N ARG A 91 -19.56 0.01 3.69
CA ARG A 91 -19.89 -1.40 3.84
C ARG A 91 -20.93 -1.58 4.95
N ASP A 92 -22.03 -2.24 4.60
CA ASP A 92 -23.03 -2.69 5.56
C ASP A 92 -22.45 -3.87 6.39
N PRO A 93 -22.33 -3.73 7.73
CA PRO A 93 -21.80 -4.79 8.57
C PRO A 93 -22.71 -6.03 8.62
N ASP A 94 -24.01 -5.89 8.36
CA ASP A 94 -25.00 -6.96 8.44
C ASP A 94 -25.03 -7.81 7.16
N VAL A 95 -24.45 -7.29 6.07
CA VAL A 95 -24.35 -8.01 4.80
C VAL A 95 -23.08 -8.86 4.77
N ARG A 96 -23.23 -10.16 4.44
CA ARG A 96 -22.11 -11.09 4.27
C ARG A 96 -21.10 -10.51 3.27
N TYR A 97 -19.83 -10.49 3.67
CA TYR A 97 -18.74 -9.98 2.84
C TYR A 97 -18.61 -10.76 1.52
N ASP A 98 -18.86 -10.06 0.41
CA ASP A 98 -18.58 -10.52 -0.94
C ASP A 98 -17.34 -9.82 -1.48
N ARG A 99 -16.24 -10.57 -1.54
CA ARG A 99 -14.94 -10.07 -1.98
C ARG A 99 -14.96 -9.58 -3.43
N ALA A 100 -15.65 -10.26 -4.34
CA ALA A 100 -15.62 -9.89 -5.77
C ALA A 100 -16.37 -8.57 -5.99
N LYS A 101 -17.54 -8.42 -5.36
CA LYS A 101 -18.31 -7.17 -5.39
C LYS A 101 -17.55 -6.02 -4.73
N ASP A 102 -16.94 -6.27 -3.59
CA ASP A 102 -16.13 -5.27 -2.90
C ASP A 102 -15.00 -4.75 -3.80
N LEU A 103 -14.24 -5.64 -4.42
CA LEU A 103 -13.13 -5.26 -5.31
C LEU A 103 -13.58 -4.48 -6.53
N ALA A 104 -14.71 -4.84 -7.15
CA ALA A 104 -15.24 -4.14 -8.32
C ALA A 104 -15.53 -2.65 -8.05
N THR A 105 -15.74 -2.28 -6.78
CA THR A 105 -16.01 -0.89 -6.36
C THR A 105 -14.77 -0.11 -5.93
N ARG A 106 -13.58 -0.72 -5.93
CA ARG A 106 -12.34 -0.08 -5.47
C ARG A 106 -11.63 0.67 -6.61
N PRO A 107 -10.82 1.70 -6.30
CA PRO A 107 -9.96 2.32 -7.31
C PRO A 107 -8.93 1.31 -7.84
N PRO A 108 -8.39 1.52 -9.07
CA PRO A 108 -7.45 0.59 -9.70
C PRO A 108 -6.30 0.15 -8.79
N LEU A 109 -5.68 1.07 -8.04
CA LEU A 109 -4.60 0.77 -7.10
C LEU A 109 -4.96 -0.38 -6.13
N THR A 110 -6.06 -0.25 -5.38
CA THR A 110 -6.42 -1.23 -4.35
C THR A 110 -7.09 -2.48 -4.91
N ARG A 111 -7.58 -2.44 -6.17
CA ARG A 111 -7.91 -3.66 -6.93
C ARG A 111 -6.68 -4.54 -7.17
N LEU A 112 -5.54 -3.93 -7.51
CA LEU A 112 -4.28 -4.64 -7.76
C LEU A 112 -3.63 -5.24 -6.51
N VAL A 113 -3.92 -4.70 -5.32
CA VAL A 113 -3.36 -5.14 -4.03
C VAL A 113 -3.91 -6.49 -3.58
N ASN A 114 -5.15 -6.80 -3.96
CA ASN A 114 -5.94 -7.87 -3.36
C ASN A 114 -5.36 -9.29 -3.47
N ARG A 115 -4.45 -9.56 -4.41
CA ARG A 115 -3.77 -10.87 -4.49
C ARG A 115 -2.26 -10.67 -4.50
N ALA A 116 -1.56 -11.48 -3.70
CA ALA A 116 -0.11 -11.56 -3.75
C ALA A 116 0.37 -11.80 -5.19
N GLY A 117 1.32 -10.97 -5.61
CA GLY A 117 1.88 -10.98 -6.96
C GLY A 117 2.63 -9.70 -7.26
N ASN A 118 3.15 -9.62 -8.47
CA ASN A 118 4.00 -8.52 -8.94
C ASN A 118 3.23 -7.53 -9.83
N THR A 119 1.89 -7.56 -9.79
CA THR A 119 1.06 -6.82 -10.76
C THR A 119 1.18 -5.32 -10.60
N LEU A 120 1.10 -4.83 -9.35
CA LEU A 120 1.28 -3.42 -9.06
C LEU A 120 2.71 -2.96 -9.37
N GLN A 121 3.72 -3.77 -9.01
CA GLN A 121 5.12 -3.47 -9.27
C GLN A 121 5.42 -3.35 -10.76
N VAL A 122 4.93 -4.30 -11.57
CA VAL A 122 5.06 -4.26 -13.03
C VAL A 122 4.36 -3.04 -13.61
N TYR A 123 3.16 -2.69 -13.14
CA TYR A 123 2.45 -1.52 -13.64
C TYR A 123 3.19 -0.22 -13.31
N LEU A 124 3.71 -0.08 -12.10
CA LEU A 124 4.55 1.06 -11.72
C LEU A 124 5.84 1.13 -12.54
N THR A 125 6.47 -0.01 -12.86
CA THR A 125 7.60 -0.06 -13.80
C THR A 125 7.21 0.41 -15.21
N MET A 126 6.02 0.05 -15.70
CA MET A 126 5.51 0.52 -17.00
C MET A 126 5.33 2.04 -17.01
N LEU A 127 4.71 2.60 -15.97
CA LEU A 127 4.51 4.05 -15.86
C LEU A 127 5.84 4.80 -15.72
N PHE A 128 6.75 4.28 -14.89
CA PHE A 128 8.10 4.82 -14.74
C PHE A 128 8.82 4.94 -16.09
N ILE A 129 8.92 3.83 -16.83
CA ILE A 129 9.62 3.81 -18.12
C ILE A 129 8.90 4.68 -19.16
N ALA A 130 7.56 4.64 -19.19
CA ALA A 130 6.79 5.47 -20.11
C ALA A 130 7.09 6.97 -19.93
N GLN A 131 7.22 7.45 -18.69
CA GLN A 131 7.51 8.86 -18.42
C GLN A 131 8.98 9.23 -18.66
N LEU A 132 9.91 8.27 -18.61
CA LEU A 132 11.32 8.53 -18.93
C LEU A 132 11.60 8.58 -20.43
N GLU A 133 10.86 7.84 -21.25
CA GLU A 133 11.15 7.72 -22.68
C GLU A 133 10.24 8.53 -23.58
N THR A 134 9.11 8.99 -23.04
CA THR A 134 8.08 9.65 -23.84
C THR A 134 7.89 11.08 -23.33
N PRO A 135 7.94 12.08 -24.23
CA PRO A 135 7.65 13.46 -23.86
C PRO A 135 6.29 13.61 -23.18
N MET A 136 6.16 14.63 -22.32
CA MET A 136 4.89 14.95 -21.69
C MET A 136 3.78 15.15 -22.73
N GLY A 137 2.63 14.51 -22.51
CA GLY A 137 1.45 14.60 -23.37
C GLY A 137 1.47 13.64 -24.55
N ALA A 138 2.59 12.97 -24.81
CA ALA A 138 2.68 11.95 -25.84
C ALA A 138 2.31 10.56 -25.33
N TYR A 139 2.00 9.68 -26.28
CA TYR A 139 1.63 8.30 -26.06
C TYR A 139 2.88 7.38 -26.13
N PRO A 140 3.15 6.53 -25.12
CA PRO A 140 4.35 5.69 -25.11
C PRO A 140 4.25 4.53 -26.10
N SER A 141 5.28 4.34 -26.92
CA SER A 141 5.38 3.21 -27.83
C SER A 141 6.06 2.01 -27.16
N ASN A 142 5.42 0.85 -27.18
CA ASN A 142 5.99 -0.38 -26.63
C ASN A 142 6.71 -1.20 -27.71
N THR A 143 8.02 -1.02 -27.82
CA THR A 143 8.90 -1.79 -28.70
C THR A 143 9.70 -2.87 -27.97
N ARG A 144 9.60 -2.93 -26.64
CA ARG A 144 10.38 -3.83 -25.79
C ARG A 144 9.87 -5.27 -25.85
N PRO A 145 10.76 -6.27 -25.77
CA PRO A 145 10.35 -7.64 -25.59
C PRO A 145 9.82 -7.88 -24.16
N ASN A 146 8.96 -8.89 -24.02
CA ASN A 146 8.40 -9.27 -22.73
C ASN A 146 9.42 -9.95 -21.80
N SER A 147 10.28 -10.79 -22.37
CA SER A 147 11.40 -11.45 -21.68
C SER A 147 12.75 -10.94 -22.22
N TYR A 148 13.88 -11.50 -21.74
CA TYR A 148 15.27 -11.12 -22.05
C TYR A 148 15.84 -10.00 -21.16
N ALA A 149 17.15 -9.75 -21.27
CA ALA A 149 17.92 -8.92 -20.35
C ALA A 149 17.41 -7.47 -20.25
N ASP A 150 16.93 -6.90 -21.35
CA ASP A 150 16.36 -5.54 -21.40
C ASP A 150 14.83 -5.55 -21.59
N GLY A 151 14.20 -6.71 -21.40
CA GLY A 151 12.76 -6.88 -21.53
C GLY A 151 11.98 -6.48 -20.28
N TRP A 152 10.67 -6.35 -20.43
CA TRP A 152 9.79 -5.92 -19.34
C TRP A 152 9.90 -6.78 -18.07
N ALA A 153 10.06 -8.10 -18.21
CA ALA A 153 10.23 -8.98 -17.05
C ALA A 153 11.51 -8.67 -16.24
N ALA A 154 12.61 -8.31 -16.92
CA ALA A 154 13.86 -7.93 -16.26
C ALA A 154 13.73 -6.56 -15.61
N LEU A 155 13.17 -5.57 -16.31
CA LEU A 155 12.96 -4.22 -15.80
C LEU A 155 11.96 -4.17 -14.63
N ALA A 156 11.04 -5.12 -14.54
CA ALA A 156 10.11 -5.24 -13.41
C ALA A 156 10.63 -6.16 -12.29
N GLY A 157 11.91 -6.54 -12.31
CA GLY A 157 12.53 -7.37 -11.27
C GLY A 157 11.90 -8.75 -11.11
N LEU A 158 11.26 -9.30 -12.16
CA LEU A 158 10.58 -10.59 -12.04
C LEU A 158 11.59 -11.72 -11.94
N LYS A 159 11.66 -12.34 -10.75
CA LYS A 159 12.51 -13.51 -10.54
C LYS A 159 12.20 -14.64 -11.52
N SER A 160 13.24 -15.12 -12.19
CA SER A 160 13.14 -16.26 -13.08
C SER A 160 14.51 -16.83 -13.40
N SER A 161 14.58 -18.16 -13.48
CA SER A 161 15.75 -18.88 -13.95
C SER A 161 15.81 -19.00 -15.48
N THR A 162 14.69 -18.78 -16.20
CA THR A 162 14.63 -18.95 -17.66
C THR A 162 13.76 -17.89 -18.36
N PRO A 163 14.06 -17.51 -19.62
CA PRO A 163 13.23 -16.57 -20.38
C PRO A 163 11.76 -17.01 -20.52
N ARG A 164 11.50 -18.32 -20.67
CA ARG A 164 10.14 -18.88 -20.79
C ARG A 164 9.31 -18.66 -19.52
N LEU A 165 9.91 -18.88 -18.34
CA LEU A 165 9.23 -18.64 -17.06
C LEU A 165 9.02 -17.15 -16.82
N SER A 166 10.00 -16.30 -17.19
CA SER A 166 9.86 -14.84 -17.16
C SER A 166 8.67 -14.39 -17.99
N ASN A 167 8.60 -14.85 -19.25
CA ASN A 167 7.52 -14.49 -20.17
C ASN A 167 6.16 -14.94 -19.64
N ARG A 168 6.06 -16.15 -19.06
CA ARG A 168 4.83 -16.64 -18.45
C ARG A 168 4.40 -15.79 -17.24
N ARG A 169 5.34 -15.41 -16.37
CA ARG A 169 5.07 -14.56 -15.19
C ARG A 169 4.63 -13.17 -15.64
N PHE A 170 5.36 -12.57 -16.57
CA PHE A 170 5.01 -11.26 -17.13
C PHE A 170 3.65 -11.29 -17.82
N GLY A 171 3.38 -12.26 -18.68
CA GLY A 171 2.09 -12.41 -19.36
C GLY A 171 0.91 -12.59 -18.40
N ARG A 172 1.08 -13.32 -17.29
CA ARG A 172 0.04 -13.38 -16.23
C ARG A 172 -0.22 -12.02 -15.59
N THR A 173 0.83 -11.24 -15.39
CA THR A 173 0.70 -9.88 -14.86
C THR A 173 -0.01 -8.97 -15.85
N VAL A 174 0.37 -8.99 -17.13
CA VAL A 174 -0.30 -8.22 -18.19
C VAL A 174 -1.77 -8.63 -18.31
N GLY A 175 -2.09 -9.93 -18.28
CA GLY A 175 -3.47 -10.40 -18.29
C GLY A 175 -4.32 -9.81 -17.14
N ARG A 176 -3.76 -9.70 -15.94
CA ARG A 176 -4.44 -9.01 -14.81
C ARG A 176 -4.59 -7.51 -15.04
N LEU A 177 -3.64 -6.85 -15.71
CA LEU A 177 -3.78 -5.42 -16.05
C LEU A 177 -4.84 -5.20 -17.12
N VAL A 178 -5.00 -6.13 -18.06
CA VAL A 178 -6.09 -6.14 -19.04
C VAL A 178 -7.45 -6.29 -18.34
N GLU A 179 -7.58 -7.20 -17.37
CA GLU A 179 -8.80 -7.38 -16.57
C GLU A 179 -9.22 -6.12 -15.78
N GLN A 180 -8.31 -5.14 -15.62
CA GLN A 180 -8.57 -3.89 -14.89
C GLN A 180 -8.59 -2.65 -15.82
N ASP A 181 -8.59 -2.85 -17.14
CA ASP A 181 -8.54 -1.78 -18.16
C ASP A 181 -7.34 -0.83 -18.05
N LEU A 182 -6.22 -1.32 -17.48
CA LEU A 182 -4.97 -0.57 -17.36
C LEU A 182 -4.01 -0.80 -18.54
N VAL A 183 -4.23 -1.89 -19.28
CA VAL A 183 -3.45 -2.27 -20.45
C VAL A 183 -4.38 -2.87 -21.52
N GLU A 184 -4.13 -2.54 -22.78
CA GLU A 184 -4.67 -3.28 -23.93
C GLU A 184 -3.64 -4.27 -24.44
N ALA A 185 -4.06 -5.51 -24.64
CA ALA A 185 -3.26 -6.57 -25.26
C ALA A 185 -3.87 -6.97 -26.62
N HIS A 186 -3.11 -7.71 -27.43
CA HIS A 186 -3.64 -8.28 -28.67
C HIS A 186 -4.73 -9.34 -28.40
N VAL A 187 -5.37 -9.80 -29.47
CA VAL A 187 -6.44 -10.82 -29.44
C VAL A 187 -6.02 -12.04 -28.61
N THR A 188 -6.88 -12.41 -27.67
CA THR A 188 -6.67 -13.53 -26.76
C THR A 188 -6.50 -14.85 -27.51
N GLY A 189 -5.58 -15.70 -27.05
CA GLY A 189 -5.35 -17.04 -27.60
C GLY A 189 -4.31 -17.10 -28.73
N VAL A 190 -3.74 -15.97 -29.13
CA VAL A 190 -2.71 -15.91 -30.18
C VAL A 190 -1.30 -15.92 -29.57
N LYS A 191 -0.33 -16.52 -30.28
CA LYS A 191 1.09 -16.43 -29.90
C LYS A 191 1.51 -14.96 -29.87
N GLY A 192 2.13 -14.53 -28.77
CA GLY A 192 2.54 -13.14 -28.60
C GLY A 192 1.40 -12.20 -28.20
N GLN A 193 0.28 -12.72 -27.66
CA GLN A 193 -0.87 -11.88 -27.27
C GLN A 193 -0.53 -10.70 -26.34
N TYR A 194 0.53 -10.83 -25.53
CA TYR A 194 0.98 -9.79 -24.60
C TYR A 194 2.17 -8.99 -25.14
N ASP A 195 2.61 -9.21 -26.38
CA ASP A 195 3.64 -8.39 -27.02
C ASP A 195 3.04 -7.04 -27.42
N ARG A 196 3.85 -5.97 -27.47
CA ARG A 196 3.42 -4.63 -27.93
C ARG A 196 2.13 -4.11 -27.29
N PHE A 197 1.86 -4.52 -26.05
CA PHE A 197 0.71 -4.04 -25.29
C PHE A 197 0.73 -2.51 -25.19
N LYS A 198 -0.46 -1.92 -25.07
CA LYS A 198 -0.67 -0.48 -24.95
C LYS A 198 -1.10 -0.11 -23.55
N ILE A 199 -0.48 0.91 -22.96
CA ILE A 199 -0.87 1.38 -21.63
C ILE A 199 -2.16 2.20 -21.77
N ARG A 200 -3.11 1.95 -20.88
CA ARG A 200 -4.34 2.73 -20.76
C ARG A 200 -4.26 3.68 -19.57
N LYS A 201 -5.08 4.71 -19.62
CA LYS A 201 -5.19 5.75 -18.60
C LYS A 201 -5.47 5.12 -17.24
N GLU A 202 -4.79 5.64 -16.23
CA GLU A 202 -4.64 4.96 -14.94
C GLU A 202 -5.95 4.90 -14.14
N ASP A 203 -6.99 5.63 -14.54
CA ASP A 203 -8.31 5.68 -13.90
C ASP A 203 -9.21 4.47 -14.23
N GLY A 204 -8.78 3.60 -15.15
CA GLY A 204 -9.56 2.44 -15.58
C GLY A 204 -10.71 2.79 -16.52
N SER A 205 -10.74 4.01 -17.08
CA SER A 205 -11.71 4.41 -18.13
C SER A 205 -11.53 3.66 -19.45
N GLY A 206 -10.36 3.04 -19.64
CA GLY A 206 -9.98 2.41 -20.88
C GLY A 206 -9.39 3.38 -21.92
N GLU A 207 -9.32 4.68 -21.65
CA GLU A 207 -8.71 5.66 -22.58
C GLU A 207 -7.20 5.38 -22.79
N PRO A 208 -6.60 5.79 -23.91
CA PRO A 208 -5.15 5.68 -24.10
C PRO A 208 -4.37 6.47 -23.03
N TYR A 209 -3.29 5.89 -22.50
CA TYR A 209 -2.41 6.61 -21.59
C TYR A 209 -1.59 7.67 -22.33
N LEU A 210 -1.60 8.89 -21.81
CA LEU A 210 -0.66 9.94 -22.20
C LEU A 210 0.21 10.27 -20.98
N VAL A 211 1.49 10.54 -21.22
CA VAL A 211 2.38 11.05 -20.17
C VAL A 211 1.76 12.31 -19.56
N PRO A 212 1.60 12.41 -18.23
CA PRO A 212 0.94 13.54 -17.59
C PRO A 212 1.58 14.89 -17.95
N THR A 213 0.76 15.89 -18.28
CA THR A 213 1.19 17.27 -18.61
C THR A 213 0.68 18.31 -17.60
N GLY A 214 -0.25 17.93 -16.72
CA GLY A 214 -0.88 18.87 -15.80
C GLY A 214 -2.06 18.26 -15.04
N GLY A 215 -2.80 19.13 -14.34
CA GLY A 215 -3.84 18.75 -13.40
C GLY A 215 -3.29 18.39 -12.02
N ARG A 216 -4.16 17.86 -11.14
CA ARG A 216 -3.70 17.34 -9.85
C ARG A 216 -2.97 16.03 -10.09
N LEU A 217 -1.69 16.00 -9.73
CA LEU A 217 -0.82 14.83 -9.87
C LEU A 217 -0.26 14.43 -8.51
N VAL A 218 -0.04 13.13 -8.35
CA VAL A 218 0.64 12.56 -7.20
C VAL A 218 2.07 12.27 -7.62
N SER A 219 3.01 13.07 -7.13
CA SER A 219 4.43 12.97 -7.48
C SER A 219 5.12 11.99 -6.55
N VAL A 220 5.70 10.95 -7.15
CA VAL A 220 6.59 10.00 -6.47
C VAL A 220 8.02 10.34 -6.88
N PRO A 221 8.96 10.58 -5.94
CA PRO A 221 10.35 10.92 -6.28
C PRO A 221 10.96 9.90 -7.25
N VAL A 222 11.73 10.34 -8.24
CA VAL A 222 12.34 9.43 -9.24
C VAL A 222 13.25 8.42 -8.55
N GLU A 223 13.90 8.84 -7.47
CA GLU A 223 14.83 8.04 -6.68
C GLU A 223 14.14 6.86 -6.00
N PHE A 224 12.83 6.94 -5.75
CA PHE A 224 12.02 5.82 -5.29
C PHE A 224 12.14 4.63 -6.25
N PHE A 225 12.09 4.90 -7.56
CA PHE A 225 12.21 3.89 -8.60
C PHE A 225 13.66 3.47 -8.83
N LEU A 226 14.58 4.44 -8.90
CA LEU A 226 16.00 4.18 -9.14
C LEU A 226 16.67 3.37 -8.02
N ARG A 227 16.13 3.42 -6.79
CA ARG A 227 16.57 2.58 -5.68
C ARG A 227 15.75 1.30 -5.52
N GLY A 228 14.73 1.08 -6.34
CA GLY A 228 13.96 -0.16 -6.37
C GLY A 228 12.90 -0.31 -5.29
N TRP A 229 12.42 0.79 -4.69
CA TRP A 229 11.39 0.70 -3.65
C TRP A 229 10.09 0.09 -4.17
N HIS A 230 9.67 0.41 -5.41
CA HIS A 230 8.51 -0.24 -6.04
C HIS A 230 8.73 -1.73 -6.28
N LEU A 231 9.96 -2.26 -6.31
CA LEU A 231 10.23 -3.69 -6.50
C LEU A 231 10.26 -4.46 -5.15
N VAL A 232 10.66 -3.78 -4.08
CA VAL A 232 10.90 -4.39 -2.76
C VAL A 232 9.69 -4.26 -1.82
N LEU A 233 8.92 -3.17 -1.95
CA LEU A 233 7.72 -2.98 -1.15
C LEU A 233 6.62 -3.98 -1.52
N THR A 234 5.87 -4.40 -0.50
CA THR A 234 4.67 -5.21 -0.71
C THR A 234 3.58 -4.38 -1.39
N PRO A 235 2.59 -5.00 -2.07
CA PRO A 235 1.49 -4.25 -2.65
C PRO A 235 0.72 -3.39 -1.63
N ASN A 236 0.57 -3.87 -0.38
CA ASN A 236 -0.04 -3.10 0.70
C ASN A 236 0.77 -1.85 1.06
N GLU A 237 2.10 -1.98 1.18
CA GLU A 237 3.00 -0.86 1.46
C GLU A 237 2.98 0.19 0.34
N ILE A 238 3.05 -0.24 -0.92
CA ILE A 238 2.95 0.66 -2.07
C ILE A 238 1.61 1.39 -2.05
N ALA A 239 0.50 0.66 -1.85
CA ALA A 239 -0.81 1.30 -1.84
C ALA A 239 -0.97 2.30 -0.70
N THR A 240 -0.53 1.95 0.50
CA THR A 240 -0.55 2.84 1.65
C THR A 240 0.33 4.08 1.43
N TYR A 241 1.53 3.90 0.87
CA TYR A 241 2.42 5.01 0.52
C TYR A 241 1.75 5.97 -0.47
N LEU A 242 1.20 5.46 -1.59
CA LEU A 242 0.53 6.27 -2.59
C LEU A 242 -0.75 6.95 -2.07
N VAL A 243 -1.50 6.29 -1.19
CA VAL A 243 -2.66 6.89 -0.51
C VAL A 243 -2.22 8.06 0.37
N ILE A 244 -1.14 7.92 1.14
CA ILE A 244 -0.59 9.00 1.98
C ILE A 244 -0.17 10.18 1.10
N LEU A 245 0.57 9.94 0.02
CA LEU A 245 0.98 10.99 -0.92
C LEU A 245 -0.22 11.71 -1.53
N ASN A 246 -1.18 10.96 -2.06
CA ASN A 246 -2.37 11.54 -2.68
C ASN A 246 -3.21 12.31 -1.66
N HIS A 247 -3.40 11.78 -0.45
CA HIS A 247 -4.19 12.43 0.58
C HIS A 247 -3.53 13.75 1.00
N LYS A 248 -2.20 13.77 1.19
CA LYS A 248 -1.43 15.00 1.41
C LYS A 248 -1.64 16.01 0.29
N THR A 249 -1.53 15.61 -0.97
CA THR A 249 -1.77 16.49 -2.11
C THR A 249 -3.19 17.06 -2.10
N ARG A 250 -4.18 16.28 -1.64
CA ARG A 250 -5.59 16.69 -1.58
C ARG A 250 -5.89 17.68 -0.46
N VAL A 251 -5.34 17.47 0.73
CA VAL A 251 -5.65 18.28 1.93
C VAL A 251 -4.69 19.45 2.13
N GLY A 252 -3.59 19.48 1.39
CA GLY A 252 -2.54 20.49 1.51
C GLY A 252 -1.50 20.17 2.59
N PRO A 253 -0.43 20.98 2.67
CA PRO A 253 0.64 20.79 3.64
C PRO A 253 0.11 21.00 5.07
N ARG A 254 0.52 20.11 5.99
CA ARG A 254 0.23 20.22 7.43
C ARG A 254 1.49 19.93 8.23
N THR A 255 1.78 20.78 9.21
CA THR A 255 2.98 20.69 10.06
C THR A 255 2.94 19.48 11.01
N ASP A 256 1.73 19.05 11.37
CA ASP A 256 1.45 17.92 12.26
C ASP A 256 1.16 16.61 11.50
N GLY A 257 1.34 16.60 10.17
CA GLY A 257 1.07 15.46 9.32
C GLY A 257 -0.40 15.29 8.93
N VAL A 258 -0.67 14.34 8.04
CA VAL A 258 -2.00 14.06 7.51
C VAL A 258 -2.50 12.73 8.05
N ALA A 259 -3.73 12.72 8.56
CA ALA A 259 -4.40 11.48 8.95
C ALA A 259 -5.37 11.05 7.85
N VAL A 260 -5.51 9.74 7.64
CA VAL A 260 -6.50 9.19 6.70
C VAL A 260 -7.58 8.45 7.50
N PRO A 261 -8.73 9.10 7.78
CA PRO A 261 -9.80 8.49 8.58
C PRO A 261 -10.31 7.19 7.96
N GLU A 262 -10.77 6.25 8.79
CA GLU A 262 -11.32 4.96 8.32
C GLU A 262 -12.39 5.11 7.24
N LEU A 263 -13.33 6.03 7.43
CA LEU A 263 -14.36 6.29 6.43
C LEU A 263 -13.75 6.67 5.08
N VAL A 264 -12.71 7.51 5.06
CA VAL A 264 -12.03 7.92 3.83
C VAL A 264 -11.22 6.77 3.24
N ARG A 265 -10.54 5.97 4.08
CA ARG A 265 -9.80 4.78 3.65
C ARG A 265 -10.71 3.80 2.91
N ASP A 266 -11.86 3.50 3.48
CA ASP A 266 -12.81 2.54 2.91
C ASP A 266 -13.56 3.11 1.69
N THR A 267 -14.15 4.31 1.82
CA THR A 267 -15.06 4.83 0.80
C THR A 267 -14.37 5.49 -0.39
N VAL A 268 -13.18 6.08 -0.20
CA VAL A 268 -12.48 6.81 -1.26
C VAL A 268 -11.33 6.00 -1.85
N TYR A 269 -10.55 5.36 -0.98
CA TYR A 269 -9.34 4.63 -1.39
C TYR A 269 -9.55 3.12 -1.55
N GLY A 270 -10.64 2.56 -1.01
CA GLY A 270 -10.80 1.10 -0.93
C GLY A 270 -9.64 0.40 -0.19
N LEU A 271 -8.98 1.12 0.71
CA LEU A 271 -7.81 0.67 1.45
C LEU A 271 -8.28 -0.05 2.72
N SER A 272 -8.00 -1.34 2.81
CA SER A 272 -8.35 -2.14 4.00
C SER A 272 -7.57 -1.70 5.24
N ALA A 273 -8.13 -1.94 6.42
CA ALA A 273 -7.46 -1.69 7.69
C ALA A 273 -6.09 -2.39 7.78
N GLU A 274 -6.00 -3.65 7.33
CA GLU A 274 -4.74 -4.41 7.31
C GLU A 274 -3.67 -3.75 6.44
N ALA A 275 -4.02 -3.33 5.21
CA ALA A 275 -3.09 -2.63 4.33
C ALA A 275 -2.64 -1.29 4.92
N TYR A 276 -3.52 -0.56 5.62
CA TYR A 276 -3.16 0.70 6.27
C TYR A 276 -2.10 0.54 7.36
N LEU A 277 -2.11 -0.60 8.08
CA LEU A 277 -1.07 -0.90 9.08
C LEU A 277 0.32 -1.02 8.46
N SER A 278 0.44 -1.21 7.14
CA SER A 278 1.72 -1.14 6.43
C SER A 278 2.43 0.22 6.55
N ALA A 279 1.76 1.24 7.06
CA ALA A 279 2.40 2.50 7.40
C ALA A 279 3.54 2.33 8.43
N HIS A 280 3.42 1.38 9.37
CA HIS A 280 4.48 1.12 10.34
C HIS A 280 5.76 0.60 9.66
N GLU A 281 5.64 -0.30 8.69
CA GLU A 281 6.80 -0.73 7.88
C GLU A 281 7.36 0.43 7.06
N LEU A 282 6.51 1.26 6.44
CA LEU A 282 6.98 2.44 5.70
C LEU A 282 7.77 3.41 6.60
N ALA A 283 7.34 3.59 7.85
CA ALA A 283 8.06 4.39 8.83
C ALA A 283 9.36 3.74 9.27
N GLU A 284 9.35 2.43 9.51
CA GLU A 284 10.55 1.64 9.83
C GLU A 284 11.62 1.75 8.72
N PHE A 285 11.18 1.82 7.46
CA PHE A 285 12.04 2.00 6.29
C PHE A 285 12.46 3.45 6.03
N GLY A 286 11.96 4.41 6.82
CA GLY A 286 12.29 5.83 6.67
C GLY A 286 11.65 6.49 5.45
N LEU A 287 10.54 5.95 4.93
CA LEU A 287 9.81 6.55 3.80
C LEU A 287 8.77 7.59 4.24
N ILE A 288 8.31 7.51 5.48
CA ILE A 288 7.37 8.43 6.14
C ILE A 288 7.72 8.52 7.62
N ASP A 289 7.24 9.56 8.32
CA ASP A 289 7.15 9.50 9.79
C ASP A 289 5.71 9.26 10.23
N ILE A 290 5.54 8.59 11.36
CA ILE A 290 4.26 8.45 12.06
C ILE A 290 4.32 9.29 13.33
N ARG A 291 3.30 10.14 13.52
CA ARG A 291 2.97 10.73 14.81
C ARG A 291 1.73 10.03 15.36
N GLU A 292 1.88 9.46 16.55
CA GLU A 292 0.73 8.96 17.29
C GLU A 292 -0.13 10.15 17.74
N PRO A 293 -1.47 10.01 17.68
CA PRO A 293 -2.35 11.06 18.18
C PRO A 293 -2.15 11.21 19.69
N ASP A 294 -1.82 12.42 20.14
CA ASP A 294 -1.72 12.72 21.57
C ASP A 294 -3.10 12.51 22.20
N THR A 295 -3.17 11.79 23.33
CA THR A 295 -4.44 11.52 24.04
C THR A 295 -5.13 12.81 24.51
N GLU A 296 -4.40 13.93 24.58
CA GLU A 296 -4.87 15.25 25.01
C GLU A 296 -5.60 16.07 23.92
N ASP A 297 -5.50 15.68 22.64
CA ASP A 297 -6.17 16.37 21.51
C ASP A 297 -7.71 16.17 21.50
N THR A 298 -8.25 15.49 22.52
CA THR A 298 -9.69 15.24 22.73
C THR A 298 -10.46 16.43 23.29
N THR A 299 -9.82 17.55 23.61
CA THR A 299 -10.47 18.73 24.21
C THR A 299 -10.89 19.82 23.22
N GLY A 300 -10.90 19.53 21.91
CA GLY A 300 -11.10 20.54 20.86
C GLY A 300 -12.44 20.55 20.12
N THR A 301 -13.33 19.58 20.31
CA THR A 301 -14.67 19.62 19.70
C THR A 301 -15.66 19.96 20.80
N LYS A 302 -15.97 21.26 20.95
CA LYS A 302 -17.12 21.68 21.74
C LYS A 302 -18.36 21.16 21.04
N ASP A 303 -18.90 20.07 21.56
CA ASP A 303 -20.25 19.62 21.30
C ASP A 303 -21.19 20.81 21.52
N THR A 304 -21.81 21.27 20.44
CA THR A 304 -22.95 22.15 20.54
C THR A 304 -24.15 21.26 20.83
N GLU A 305 -24.56 21.29 22.08
CA GLU A 305 -25.90 21.00 22.61
C GLU A 305 -26.43 19.54 22.58
N GLY A 306 -26.50 18.94 23.77
CA GLY A 306 -27.70 18.25 24.23
C GLY A 306 -27.72 16.73 24.18
N GLY A 307 -27.01 16.06 25.11
CA GLY A 307 -27.21 14.62 25.38
C GLY A 307 -26.46 14.16 26.63
N SER A 308 -27.19 13.65 27.62
CA SER A 308 -26.73 13.26 28.95
C SER A 308 -25.55 12.25 28.99
N PRO A 309 -24.71 12.26 30.05
CA PRO A 309 -23.56 11.37 30.19
C PRO A 309 -23.96 10.09 30.95
N ALA A 310 -24.18 8.99 30.22
CA ALA A 310 -24.18 7.64 30.78
C ALA A 310 -24.01 6.63 29.65
N GLY A 311 -22.77 6.21 29.38
CA GLY A 311 -22.45 5.23 28.35
C GLY A 311 -20.99 4.84 28.36
N ASP A 312 -20.70 3.74 29.06
CA ASP A 312 -19.64 2.76 28.85
C ASP A 312 -18.25 3.24 28.36
N ALA A 313 -17.25 3.11 29.25
CA ALA A 313 -15.84 3.38 29.00
C ALA A 313 -15.16 2.25 28.19
N GLY A 314 -15.73 1.90 27.03
CA GLY A 314 -15.34 0.71 26.24
C GLY A 314 -14.88 0.96 24.80
N ASP A 315 -15.01 2.17 24.26
CA ASP A 315 -14.66 2.44 22.85
C ASP A 315 -13.88 3.75 22.73
N HIS A 316 -12.59 3.72 23.13
CA HIS A 316 -11.66 4.76 22.70
C HIS A 316 -11.55 4.65 21.18
N LYS A 317 -12.34 5.48 20.48
CA LYS A 317 -12.32 5.67 19.04
C LYS A 317 -10.88 6.02 18.64
N ARG A 318 -10.08 5.01 18.30
CA ARG A 318 -8.64 5.16 18.05
C ARG A 318 -8.48 6.19 16.94
N LEU A 319 -7.91 7.34 17.28
CA LEU A 319 -7.65 8.39 16.31
C LEU A 319 -6.69 7.83 15.25
N PRO A 320 -6.91 8.15 13.96
CA PRO A 320 -6.02 7.69 12.91
C PRO A 320 -4.61 8.27 13.11
N HIS A 321 -3.58 7.45 12.87
CA HIS A 321 -2.20 7.91 12.81
C HIS A 321 -2.04 9.10 11.86
N ARG A 322 -1.18 10.05 12.24
CA ARG A 322 -0.79 11.17 11.39
C ARG A 322 0.51 10.85 10.70
N PHE A 323 0.52 10.97 9.37
CA PHE A 323 1.67 10.68 8.54
C PHE A 323 2.35 11.97 8.09
N ILE A 324 3.66 12.03 8.25
CA ILE A 324 4.47 13.14 7.78
C ILE A 324 5.25 12.65 6.56
N PHE A 325 5.04 13.33 5.44
CA PHE A 325 5.82 13.14 4.21
C PHE A 325 6.20 14.50 3.63
N PRO A 326 7.44 14.72 3.16
CA PRO A 326 8.59 13.84 3.38
C PRO A 326 8.87 13.68 4.89
N PRO A 327 9.50 12.57 5.31
CA PRO A 327 9.92 12.41 6.71
C PRO A 327 10.88 13.53 7.12
N LYS A 328 11.04 13.76 8.42
CA LYS A 328 11.98 14.73 8.96
C LYS A 328 13.40 14.38 8.50
N GLY A 329 14.05 15.32 7.83
CA GLY A 329 15.37 15.11 7.19
C GLY A 329 15.29 14.68 5.71
N GLY A 330 14.09 14.45 5.18
CA GLY A 330 13.87 13.96 3.81
C GLY A 330 13.97 12.43 3.71
N PRO A 331 13.35 11.81 2.69
CA PRO A 331 13.51 10.38 2.47
C PRO A 331 14.97 10.09 2.06
N ASP A 332 15.61 9.16 2.75
CA ASP A 332 16.98 8.75 2.42
C ASP A 332 16.97 7.73 1.26
N PHE A 333 17.24 8.23 0.06
CA PHE A 333 17.43 7.42 -1.15
C PHE A 333 18.91 7.23 -1.51
N SER A 334 19.84 7.34 -0.55
CA SER A 334 21.26 7.12 -0.80
C SER A 334 21.61 5.65 -1.09
N ARG A 335 20.80 4.72 -0.57
CA ARG A 335 21.04 3.27 -0.62
C ARG A 335 19.97 2.52 -1.43
N PRO A 336 20.29 1.35 -2.00
CA PRO A 336 19.29 0.47 -2.60
C PRO A 336 18.23 0.04 -1.58
N ALA A 337 16.95 0.03 -1.99
CA ALA A 337 15.83 -0.29 -1.12
C ALA A 337 15.93 -1.70 -0.53
N ALA A 338 16.44 -2.66 -1.29
CA ALA A 338 16.61 -4.04 -0.83
C ALA A 338 17.55 -4.13 0.38
N ASP A 339 18.59 -3.30 0.44
CA ASP A 339 19.53 -3.27 1.55
C ASP A 339 18.93 -2.61 2.78
N VAL A 340 18.25 -1.47 2.59
CA VAL A 340 17.57 -0.77 3.69
C VAL A 340 16.50 -1.66 4.32
N VAL A 341 15.65 -2.28 3.50
CA VAL A 341 14.59 -3.17 4.00
C VAL A 341 15.20 -4.38 4.68
N LEU A 342 16.21 -5.04 4.10
CA LEU A 342 16.84 -6.20 4.72
C LEU A 342 17.43 -5.84 6.09
N GLU A 343 18.20 -4.76 6.18
CA GLU A 343 18.80 -4.29 7.43
C GLU A 343 17.74 -3.99 8.49
N ARG A 344 16.71 -3.22 8.16
CA ARG A 344 15.64 -2.87 9.11
C ARG A 344 14.90 -4.11 9.60
N LEU A 345 14.56 -5.01 8.67
CA LEU A 345 13.85 -6.24 9.00
C LEU A 345 14.65 -7.19 9.92
N THR A 346 15.98 -7.20 9.80
CA THR A 346 16.87 -8.01 10.65
C THR A 346 17.23 -7.35 11.97
N SER A 347 17.35 -6.02 12.01
CA SER A 347 17.86 -5.30 13.17
C SER A 347 16.79 -4.90 14.17
N ASN A 348 15.54 -4.72 13.72
CA ASN A 348 14.44 -4.29 14.59
C ASN A 348 13.50 -5.45 14.92
N SER A 349 12.93 -5.40 16.13
CA SER A 349 11.75 -6.19 16.49
C SER A 349 10.53 -5.78 15.64
N LEU A 350 9.45 -6.57 15.70
CA LEU A 350 8.21 -6.21 15.02
C LEU A 350 7.77 -4.80 15.44
N PRO A 351 7.45 -3.91 14.49
CA PRO A 351 6.99 -2.58 14.84
C PRO A 351 5.68 -2.68 15.63
N PRO A 352 5.43 -1.77 16.58
CA PRO A 352 4.20 -1.77 17.36
C PRO A 352 3.01 -1.58 16.41
N ARG A 353 2.20 -2.63 16.24
CA ARG A 353 0.93 -2.57 15.52
C ARG A 353 -0.19 -2.59 16.55
N ILE A 354 -0.56 -1.42 17.06
CA ILE A 354 -1.59 -1.27 18.10
C ILE A 354 -2.98 -1.47 17.51
#